data_AF-A0AAU8BNZ2-F1
#
_entry.id   AF-A0AAU8BNZ2-F1
#
_cell.length_a   1.000
_cell.length_b   1.000
_cell.length_c   1.000
_cell.angle_alpha   90.00
_cell.angle_beta   90.00
_cell.angle_gamma   90.00
#
_symmetry.space_group_name_H-M   'P 1'
#
loop_
_entity.id
_entity.type
_entity.pdbx_description
1 polymer ?
#
loop_
_entity_poly.entity_id
_entity_poly.type
_entity_poly.pdbx_seq_one_letter_code
_entity_poly.pdbx_strand_id
1 'polypeptide(L)'
;MNMQTFDKTEQQNPQNFIAQAVFAVEMVDAGEPTQKQKMAKQLLDTLFPLEIGSHEDVVSYEINYRHVQAFFKNGQHSGLRHNKHFVAYTGDECNPDNILFRDESGTHVEMTIARSKGTGCLELVEIDDIQIETCTTFGAYKEIGLRHWVSLVKGDEKRHPSASNEDKEYVAKGGDDYCLTFSYAC
;
A
#
# COMPACT_ATOMS: atom_id res chain seq x y z
N MET A 1 -44.95 10.87 -8.91
CA MET A 1 -43.97 10.57 -7.84
C MET A 1 -43.72 9.08 -7.90
N ASN A 2 -42.47 8.67 -8.10
CA ASN A 2 -41.93 7.38 -7.66
C ASN A 2 -40.40 7.49 -7.76
N MET A 3 -39.78 7.71 -6.60
CA MET A 3 -38.35 7.59 -6.37
C MET A 3 -37.95 6.13 -6.57
N GLN A 4 -37.02 5.89 -7.48
CA GLN A 4 -36.18 4.70 -7.39
C GLN A 4 -34.89 5.14 -6.70
N THR A 5 -34.77 4.75 -5.45
CA THR A 5 -33.55 4.81 -4.66
C THR A 5 -32.47 4.00 -5.38
N PHE A 6 -31.40 4.68 -5.79
CA PHE A 6 -30.18 4.03 -6.23
C PHE A 6 -29.49 3.45 -4.99
N ASP A 7 -29.66 2.14 -4.78
CA ASP A 7 -28.81 1.37 -3.89
C ASP A 7 -27.40 1.30 -4.50
N LYS A 8 -26.52 2.19 -4.05
CA LYS A 8 -25.08 2.11 -4.29
C LYS A 8 -24.48 1.06 -3.37
N THR A 9 -24.64 -0.20 -3.75
CA THR A 9 -23.72 -1.26 -3.33
C THR A 9 -22.92 -1.65 -4.56
N GLU A 10 -21.97 -0.80 -4.95
CA GLU A 10 -20.85 -1.26 -5.76
C GLU A 10 -20.00 -2.13 -4.84
N GLN A 11 -20.29 -3.43 -4.84
CA GLN A 11 -19.36 -4.43 -4.35
C GLN A 11 -18.08 -4.25 -5.18
N GLN A 12 -17.03 -3.72 -4.56
CA GLN A 12 -15.70 -3.63 -5.15
C GLN A 12 -15.23 -5.05 -5.48
N ASN A 13 -15.35 -5.43 -6.76
CA ASN A 13 -14.83 -6.68 -7.27
C ASN A 13 -13.30 -6.70 -7.09
N PRO A 14 -12.70 -7.70 -6.41
CA PRO A 14 -11.24 -7.81 -6.24
C PRO A 14 -10.45 -7.73 -7.55
N GLN A 15 -11.05 -8.16 -8.67
CA GLN A 15 -10.45 -8.04 -10.01
C GLN A 15 -10.29 -6.59 -10.48
N ASN A 16 -11.12 -5.65 -9.98
CA ASN A 16 -11.01 -4.23 -10.32
C ASN A 16 -9.86 -3.55 -9.57
N PHE A 17 -9.53 -3.98 -8.35
CA PHE A 17 -8.46 -3.39 -7.54
C PHE A 17 -7.08 -3.64 -8.17
N ILE A 18 -6.80 -4.90 -8.52
CA ILE A 18 -5.55 -5.28 -9.18
C ILE A 18 -5.48 -4.65 -10.58
N ALA A 19 -6.58 -4.63 -11.34
CA ALA A 19 -6.60 -4.00 -12.66
C ALA A 19 -6.38 -2.47 -12.61
N GLN A 20 -6.97 -1.78 -11.64
CA GLN A 20 -6.76 -0.35 -11.42
C GLN A 20 -5.33 -0.05 -10.97
N ALA A 21 -4.78 -0.88 -10.08
CA ALA A 21 -3.39 -0.78 -9.66
C ALA A 21 -2.44 -1.02 -10.84
N VAL A 22 -2.60 -2.12 -11.59
CA VAL A 22 -1.76 -2.45 -12.76
C VAL A 22 -1.86 -1.41 -13.87
N PHE A 23 -3.06 -0.88 -14.15
CA PHE A 23 -3.22 0.21 -15.12
C PHE A 23 -2.53 1.50 -14.66
N ALA A 24 -2.62 1.82 -13.37
CA ALA A 24 -1.88 2.95 -12.80
C ALA A 24 -0.36 2.73 -12.88
N VAL A 25 0.13 1.50 -12.73
CA VAL A 25 1.55 1.12 -12.87
C VAL A 25 2.07 1.28 -14.29
N GLU A 26 1.33 0.84 -15.30
CA GLU A 26 1.75 1.04 -16.70
C GLU A 26 1.88 2.53 -17.03
N MET A 27 1.01 3.37 -16.46
CA MET A 27 1.08 4.83 -16.60
C MET A 27 2.26 5.44 -15.81
N VAL A 28 2.67 4.83 -14.69
CA VAL A 28 3.82 5.24 -13.87
C VAL A 28 5.14 5.02 -14.61
N ASP A 29 5.29 3.92 -15.33
CA ASP A 29 6.56 3.55 -15.98
C ASP A 29 6.87 4.38 -17.24
N ALA A 30 5.86 5.04 -17.81
CA ALA A 30 6.00 5.92 -18.97
C ALA A 30 6.44 7.36 -18.62
N GLY A 31 6.59 7.71 -17.33
CA GLY A 31 6.77 9.10 -16.86
C GLY A 31 8.13 9.42 -16.22
N GLU A 32 8.46 10.70 -16.18
CA GLU A 32 9.58 11.26 -15.41
C GLU A 32 9.44 10.95 -13.89
N PRO A 33 10.53 10.92 -13.11
CA PRO A 33 10.51 10.54 -11.68
C PRO A 33 9.43 11.23 -10.83
N THR A 34 9.19 12.51 -11.06
CA THR A 34 8.15 13.29 -10.36
C THR A 34 6.73 12.80 -10.66
N GLN A 35 6.46 12.42 -11.90
CA GLN A 35 5.15 11.92 -12.31
C GLN A 35 4.86 10.56 -11.69
N LYS A 36 5.90 9.71 -11.62
CA LYS A 36 5.87 8.41 -10.97
C LYS A 36 5.55 8.52 -9.48
N GLN A 37 6.19 9.44 -8.76
CA GLN A 37 5.88 9.72 -7.37
C GLN A 37 4.44 10.17 -7.17
N LYS A 38 3.96 11.09 -8.02
CA LYS A 38 2.57 11.56 -7.95
C LYS A 38 1.58 10.41 -8.10
N MET A 39 1.78 9.58 -9.11
CA MET A 39 0.88 8.44 -9.40
C MET A 39 0.89 7.38 -8.28
N ALA A 40 2.05 7.07 -7.71
CA ALA A 40 2.14 6.17 -6.55
C ALA A 40 1.32 6.70 -5.36
N LYS A 41 1.39 8.00 -5.08
CA LYS A 41 0.63 8.63 -4.01
C LYS A 41 -0.87 8.71 -4.30
N GLN A 42 -1.26 8.95 -5.56
CA GLN A 42 -2.65 8.88 -5.99
C GLN A 42 -3.25 7.48 -5.88
N LEU A 43 -2.44 6.45 -6.11
CA LEU A 43 -2.84 5.07 -5.86
C LEU A 43 -3.16 4.89 -4.37
N LEU A 44 -2.30 5.36 -3.47
CA LEU A 44 -2.58 5.31 -2.02
C LEU A 44 -3.85 6.07 -1.65
N ASP A 45 -4.09 7.26 -2.22
CA ASP A 45 -5.35 8.00 -1.99
C ASP A 45 -6.59 7.22 -2.47
N THR A 46 -6.45 6.40 -3.49
CA THR A 46 -7.54 5.58 -4.02
C THR A 46 -7.80 4.36 -3.14
N LEU A 47 -6.74 3.66 -2.72
CA LEU A 47 -6.85 2.39 -1.99
C LEU A 47 -7.02 2.59 -0.49
N PHE A 48 -6.29 3.53 0.09
CA PHE A 48 -6.20 3.78 1.53
C PHE A 48 -6.27 5.28 1.85
N PRO A 49 -7.37 5.96 1.46
CA PRO A 49 -7.48 7.41 1.59
C PRO A 49 -7.23 7.90 3.01
N LEU A 50 -6.55 9.04 3.13
CA LEU A 50 -6.50 9.79 4.37
C LEU A 50 -7.90 10.34 4.75
N GLU A 51 -8.13 10.53 6.03
CA GLU A 51 -9.35 11.20 6.50
C GLU A 51 -9.37 12.66 6.02
N ILE A 52 -8.23 13.34 6.10
CA ILE A 52 -8.02 14.72 5.67
C ILE A 52 -6.73 14.80 4.85
N GLY A 53 -6.77 15.54 3.73
CA GLY A 53 -5.62 15.74 2.86
C GLY A 53 -5.41 14.60 1.86
N SER A 54 -4.21 14.55 1.28
CA SER A 54 -3.78 13.58 0.27
C SER A 54 -2.38 13.08 0.61
N HIS A 55 -2.09 11.82 0.25
CA HIS A 55 -0.75 11.26 0.33
C HIS A 55 0.29 12.10 -0.45
N GLU A 56 -0.12 12.85 -1.48
CA GLU A 56 0.71 13.80 -2.26
C GLU A 56 1.45 14.81 -1.36
N ASP A 57 0.78 15.31 -0.31
CA ASP A 57 1.25 16.42 0.52
C ASP A 57 1.97 15.98 1.81
N VAL A 58 2.09 14.67 2.03
CA VAL A 58 2.69 14.10 3.23
C VAL A 58 4.19 14.32 3.26
N VAL A 59 4.72 14.63 4.44
CA VAL A 59 6.16 14.83 4.69
C VAL A 59 6.77 13.72 5.54
N SER A 60 5.97 13.07 6.38
CA SER A 60 6.36 11.89 7.14
C SER A 60 5.13 11.06 7.50
N TYR A 61 5.36 9.76 7.68
CA TYR A 61 4.40 8.87 8.33
C TYR A 61 4.98 8.45 9.68
N GLU A 62 4.11 8.28 10.66
CA GLU A 62 4.45 7.72 11.96
C GLU A 62 3.37 6.72 12.37
N ILE A 63 3.74 5.78 13.22
CA ILE A 63 2.83 4.85 13.87
C ILE A 63 2.60 5.36 15.29
N ASN A 64 1.37 5.74 15.61
CA ASN A 64 1.02 6.27 16.92
C ASN A 64 -0.33 5.73 17.38
N TYR A 65 -0.39 5.27 18.63
CA TYR A 65 -1.54 4.55 19.19
C TYR A 65 -2.09 3.44 18.27
N ARG A 66 -1.19 2.65 17.66
CA ARG A 66 -1.54 1.54 16.74
C ARG A 66 -2.22 1.99 15.42
N HIS A 67 -2.04 3.24 15.03
CA HIS A 67 -2.57 3.83 13.81
C HIS A 67 -1.47 4.50 12.99
N VAL A 68 -1.63 4.52 11.68
CA VAL A 68 -0.80 5.35 10.79
C VAL A 68 -1.25 6.80 10.92
N GLN A 69 -0.29 7.70 11.17
CA GLN A 69 -0.48 9.14 11.10
C GLN A 69 0.39 9.71 9.98
N ALA A 70 -0.24 10.45 9.09
CA ALA A 70 0.41 11.19 8.01
C ALA A 70 0.54 12.66 8.43
N PHE A 71 1.76 13.19 8.44
CA PHE A 71 2.04 14.58 8.78
C PHE A 71 2.21 15.44 7.53
N PHE A 72 1.78 16.70 7.62
CA PHE A 72 1.84 17.68 6.54
C PHE A 72 2.78 18.83 6.88
N LYS A 73 3.23 19.58 5.86
CA LYS A 73 4.14 20.72 6.00
C LYS A 73 3.67 21.81 6.98
N ASN A 74 2.36 21.96 7.14
CA ASN A 74 1.75 22.95 8.02
C ASN A 74 1.65 22.48 9.49
N GLY A 75 2.16 21.29 9.82
CA GLY A 75 2.10 20.70 11.16
C GLY A 75 0.77 20.01 11.48
N GLN A 76 -0.20 20.00 10.57
CA GLN A 76 -1.38 19.14 10.69
C GLN A 76 -1.01 17.68 10.46
N HIS A 77 -1.84 16.79 10.97
CA HIS A 77 -1.74 15.35 10.72
C HIS A 77 -3.12 14.76 10.42
N SER A 78 -3.14 13.61 9.76
CA SER A 78 -4.35 12.83 9.49
C SER A 78 -4.08 11.36 9.67
N GLY A 79 -5.10 10.62 10.15
CA GLY A 79 -5.14 9.16 10.03
C GLY A 79 -5.66 8.71 8.66
N LEU A 80 -5.79 7.39 8.50
CA LEU A 80 -6.54 6.81 7.39
C LEU A 80 -8.04 7.02 7.62
N ARG A 81 -8.80 7.23 6.55
CA ARG A 81 -10.28 7.24 6.60
C ARG A 81 -10.82 5.93 7.18
N HIS A 82 -10.15 4.83 6.89
CA HIS A 82 -10.49 3.50 7.40
C HIS A 82 -9.27 2.89 8.11
N ASN A 83 -9.02 3.31 9.35
CA ASN A 83 -7.89 2.85 10.17
C ASN A 83 -7.76 1.32 10.33
N LYS A 84 -8.82 0.55 10.06
CA LYS A 84 -8.78 -0.92 10.05
C LYS A 84 -7.83 -1.51 9.00
N HIS A 85 -7.57 -0.78 7.91
CA HIS A 85 -6.72 -1.26 6.82
C HIS A 85 -5.25 -1.33 7.22
N PHE A 86 -4.79 -0.50 8.15
CA PHE A 86 -3.44 -0.66 8.70
C PHE A 86 -3.36 -1.93 9.56
N VAL A 87 -2.40 -2.79 9.27
CA VAL A 87 -2.21 -4.07 9.97
C VAL A 87 -0.83 -4.26 10.57
N ALA A 88 0.24 -3.80 9.92
CA ALA A 88 1.61 -4.01 10.38
C ALA A 88 2.60 -2.99 9.78
N TYR A 89 3.82 -2.93 10.28
CA TYR A 89 4.90 -2.06 9.79
C TYR A 89 6.27 -2.68 10.06
N THR A 90 7.32 -2.11 9.48
CA THR A 90 8.73 -2.37 9.85
C THR A 90 9.45 -1.07 10.18
N GLY A 91 10.59 -1.16 10.85
CA GLY A 91 11.37 0.00 11.26
C GLY A 91 10.89 0.59 12.59
N ASP A 92 11.20 1.87 12.81
CA ASP A 92 10.83 2.59 14.02
C ASP A 92 9.40 3.18 13.90
N GLU A 93 8.66 3.26 15.00
CA GLU A 93 7.31 3.86 14.98
C GLU A 93 7.33 5.33 14.52
N CYS A 94 8.37 6.10 14.85
CA CYS A 94 8.50 7.50 14.45
C CYS A 94 9.06 7.66 13.03
N ASN A 95 9.59 6.59 12.43
CA ASN A 95 10.13 6.59 11.07
C ASN A 95 10.07 5.18 10.48
N PRO A 96 8.86 4.71 10.11
CA PRO A 96 8.68 3.36 9.60
C PRO A 96 9.36 3.21 8.24
N ASP A 97 9.97 2.05 8.01
CA ASP A 97 10.57 1.71 6.70
C ASP A 97 9.47 1.23 5.74
N ASN A 98 8.60 0.33 6.21
CA ASN A 98 7.45 -0.16 5.46
C ASN A 98 6.16 -0.03 6.28
N ILE A 99 5.05 0.23 5.59
CA ILE A 99 3.70 0.19 6.17
C ILE A 99 2.88 -0.85 5.39
N LEU A 100 2.28 -1.79 6.11
CA LEU A 100 1.47 -2.86 5.55
C LEU A 100 -0.02 -2.56 5.76
N PHE A 101 -0.73 -2.53 4.65
CA PHE A 101 -2.17 -2.41 4.59
C PHE A 101 -2.82 -3.74 4.20
N ARG A 102 -4.10 -3.90 4.57
CA ARG A 102 -4.95 -5.01 4.15
C ARG A 102 -6.31 -4.46 3.74
N ASP A 103 -6.71 -4.74 2.51
CA ASP A 103 -8.00 -4.33 1.98
C ASP A 103 -9.15 -5.17 2.58
N GLU A 104 -10.39 -4.90 2.15
CA GLU A 104 -11.55 -5.68 2.61
C GLU A 104 -11.62 -7.10 2.05
N SER A 105 -10.97 -7.35 0.90
CA SER A 105 -10.87 -8.68 0.31
C SER A 105 -9.86 -9.58 1.05
N GLY A 106 -9.01 -8.97 1.87
CA GLY A 106 -7.96 -9.63 2.63
C GLY A 106 -6.59 -9.58 1.96
N THR A 107 -6.46 -8.91 0.82
CA THR A 107 -5.24 -8.69 0.05
C THR A 107 -4.34 -7.69 0.75
N HIS A 108 -3.06 -8.02 0.89
CA HIS A 108 -2.06 -7.12 1.46
C HIS A 108 -1.46 -6.18 0.43
N VAL A 109 -1.20 -4.94 0.86
CA VAL A 109 -0.45 -3.94 0.10
C VAL A 109 0.64 -3.37 1.00
N GLU A 110 1.88 -3.50 0.58
CA GLU A 110 3.04 -2.92 1.26
C GLU A 110 3.41 -1.61 0.60
N MET A 111 3.62 -0.57 1.41
CA MET A 111 4.24 0.69 1.00
C MET A 111 5.63 0.78 1.61
N THR A 112 6.67 0.89 0.77
CA THR A 112 8.04 1.14 1.20
C THR A 112 8.35 2.63 1.09
N ILE A 113 8.78 3.22 2.19
CA ILE A 113 9.11 4.65 2.27
C ILE A 113 10.57 4.84 1.84
N ALA A 114 10.82 5.83 0.97
CA ALA A 114 12.18 6.14 0.55
C ALA A 114 12.98 6.74 1.71
N ARG A 115 14.20 6.24 1.91
CA ARG A 115 15.11 6.80 2.92
C ARG A 115 15.50 8.23 2.53
N SER A 116 15.08 9.19 3.34
CA SER A 116 15.51 10.58 3.19
C SER A 116 17.01 10.72 3.41
N LYS A 117 17.68 11.49 2.56
CA LYS A 117 19.14 11.73 2.65
C LYS A 117 19.53 12.76 3.70
N GLY A 118 18.60 13.20 4.55
CA GLY A 118 18.89 14.12 5.66
C GLY A 118 19.34 15.50 5.18
N THR A 119 18.59 16.11 4.26
CA THR A 119 18.90 17.43 3.71
C THR A 119 18.69 18.58 4.70
N GLY A 120 18.05 18.32 5.85
CA GLY A 120 17.67 19.34 6.84
C GLY A 120 16.45 20.17 6.42
N CYS A 121 15.92 19.95 5.21
CA CYS A 121 14.72 20.58 4.68
C CYS A 121 13.51 19.66 4.85
N LEU A 122 12.35 20.28 5.10
CA LEU A 122 11.08 19.56 5.23
C LEU A 122 10.52 19.27 3.82
N GLU A 123 10.89 18.12 3.28
CA GLU A 123 10.54 17.66 1.94
C GLU A 123 9.31 16.75 1.97
N LEU A 124 8.65 16.58 0.82
CA LEU A 124 7.56 15.61 0.70
C LEU A 124 8.16 14.21 0.78
N VAL A 125 7.48 13.31 1.48
CA VAL A 125 7.92 11.91 1.57
C VAL A 125 7.89 11.28 0.19
N GLU A 126 8.96 10.58 -0.20
CA GLU A 126 8.98 9.81 -1.43
C GLU A 126 8.60 8.35 -1.13
N ILE A 127 7.86 7.73 -2.05
CA ILE A 127 7.51 6.31 -1.99
C ILE A 127 8.51 5.55 -2.85
N ASP A 128 9.30 4.68 -2.22
CA ASP A 128 10.32 3.89 -2.89
C ASP A 128 9.67 2.72 -3.65
N ASP A 129 8.71 2.05 -3.02
CA ASP A 129 7.90 1.04 -3.69
C ASP A 129 6.48 0.91 -3.14
N ILE A 130 5.58 0.37 -3.96
CA ILE A 130 4.29 -0.18 -3.53
C ILE A 130 4.21 -1.61 -4.06
N GLN A 131 3.97 -2.57 -3.19
CA GLN A 131 3.87 -3.98 -3.58
C GLN A 131 2.50 -4.54 -3.22
N ILE A 132 1.86 -5.22 -4.17
CA ILE A 132 0.57 -5.88 -3.97
C ILE A 132 0.77 -7.38 -3.86
N GLU A 133 0.11 -7.98 -2.87
CA GLU A 133 0.00 -9.42 -2.74
C GLU A 133 -0.88 -10.01 -3.85
N THR A 134 -0.42 -11.09 -4.45
CA THR A 134 -1.24 -12.01 -5.24
C THR A 134 -0.96 -13.44 -4.81
N CYS A 135 -1.81 -14.39 -5.21
CA CYS A 135 -1.61 -15.79 -4.86
C CYS A 135 -1.94 -16.75 -6.00
N THR A 136 -1.14 -17.81 -6.13
CA THR A 136 -1.42 -18.95 -7.00
C THR A 136 -1.72 -20.17 -6.13
N THR A 137 -2.88 -20.79 -6.34
CA THR A 137 -3.28 -21.98 -5.58
C THR A 137 -3.13 -23.26 -6.40
N PHE A 138 -2.61 -24.32 -5.79
CA PHE A 138 -2.36 -25.62 -6.40
C PHE A 138 -3.10 -26.74 -5.68
N GLY A 139 -3.28 -27.87 -6.37
CA GLY A 139 -3.94 -29.07 -5.86
C GLY A 139 -5.41 -29.17 -6.28
N ALA A 140 -5.96 -30.39 -6.23
CA ALA A 140 -7.33 -30.67 -6.66
C ALA A 140 -8.37 -29.83 -5.88
N TYR A 141 -8.04 -29.46 -4.64
CA TYR A 141 -8.88 -28.64 -3.76
C TYR A 141 -8.21 -27.33 -3.34
N LYS A 142 -7.22 -26.83 -4.11
CA LYS A 142 -6.48 -25.59 -3.80
C LYS A 142 -5.77 -25.61 -2.44
N GLU A 143 -5.30 -26.77 -2.00
CA GLU A 143 -4.74 -27.01 -0.66
C GLU A 143 -3.47 -26.21 -0.37
N ILE A 144 -2.71 -25.83 -1.40
CA ILE A 144 -1.45 -25.11 -1.28
C ILE A 144 -1.56 -23.77 -2.00
N GLY A 145 -1.29 -22.68 -1.28
CA GLY A 145 -1.16 -21.34 -1.82
C GLY A 145 0.31 -20.91 -1.89
N LEU A 146 0.70 -20.33 -3.02
CA LEU A 146 1.95 -19.58 -3.17
C LEU A 146 1.62 -18.10 -3.24
N ARG A 147 2.25 -17.31 -2.37
CA ARG A 147 2.16 -15.85 -2.29
C ARG A 147 3.18 -15.23 -3.22
N HIS A 148 2.77 -14.23 -3.98
CA HIS A 148 3.63 -13.42 -4.83
C HIS A 148 3.47 -11.95 -4.46
N TRP A 149 4.55 -11.20 -4.49
CA TRP A 149 4.53 -9.74 -4.32
C TRP A 149 4.84 -9.09 -5.65
N VAL A 150 3.92 -8.28 -6.16
CA VAL A 150 4.09 -7.56 -7.43
C VAL A 150 4.43 -6.12 -7.12
N SER A 151 5.62 -5.69 -7.54
CA SER A 151 6.07 -4.31 -7.41
C SER A 151 5.39 -3.43 -8.46
N LEU A 152 4.88 -2.29 -7.98
CA LEU A 152 4.11 -1.34 -8.77
C LEU A 152 4.93 -0.10 -9.13
N VAL A 153 5.91 0.26 -8.30
CA VAL A 153 6.75 1.43 -8.55
C VAL A 153 8.11 0.97 -9.03
N LYS A 154 8.69 -0.11 -8.50
CA LYS A 154 9.98 -0.60 -8.98
C LYS A 154 9.85 -1.59 -10.14
N GLY A 155 10.42 -1.19 -11.28
CA GLY A 155 10.68 -2.11 -12.39
C GLY A 155 11.99 -2.85 -12.21
N ASP A 156 12.16 -3.94 -12.97
CA ASP A 156 13.47 -4.57 -13.15
C ASP A 156 14.46 -3.64 -13.88
N GLU A 157 15.69 -4.10 -14.15
CA GLU A 157 16.70 -3.30 -14.86
C GLU A 157 16.23 -2.80 -16.25
N LYS A 158 15.23 -3.46 -16.84
CA LYS A 158 14.60 -3.12 -18.12
C LYS A 158 13.27 -2.39 -17.95
N ARG A 159 12.92 -2.01 -16.72
CA ARG A 159 11.67 -1.37 -16.28
C ARG A 159 10.41 -2.22 -16.39
N HIS A 160 10.54 -3.53 -16.57
CA HIS A 160 9.36 -4.39 -16.55
C HIS A 160 8.82 -4.53 -15.11
N PRO A 161 7.50 -4.74 -14.95
CA PRO A 161 6.93 -5.12 -13.68
C PRO A 161 7.69 -6.30 -13.07
N SER A 162 8.06 -6.17 -11.80
CA SER A 162 8.80 -7.21 -11.09
C SER A 162 7.89 -7.91 -10.08
N ALA A 163 8.09 -9.22 -9.93
CA ALA A 163 7.41 -10.02 -8.92
C ALA A 163 8.42 -10.82 -8.10
N SER A 164 8.23 -10.88 -6.79
CA SER A 164 9.08 -11.64 -5.86
C SER A 164 8.26 -12.67 -5.08
N ASN A 165 8.98 -13.70 -4.63
CA ASN A 165 8.48 -14.81 -3.85
C ASN A 165 9.33 -14.88 -2.58
N GLU A 166 8.86 -14.24 -1.51
CA GLU A 166 9.62 -14.14 -0.27
C GLU A 166 8.71 -14.14 0.95
N ASP A 167 9.23 -14.67 2.05
CA ASP A 167 8.65 -14.48 3.36
C ASP A 167 8.86 -13.02 3.76
N LYS A 168 7.81 -12.39 4.31
CA LYS A 168 7.90 -11.03 4.84
C LYS A 168 7.50 -11.00 6.30
N GLU A 169 8.30 -10.29 7.08
CA GLU A 169 8.14 -10.17 8.53
C GLU A 169 7.91 -8.71 8.91
N TYR A 170 6.95 -8.48 9.80
CA TYR A 170 6.53 -7.17 10.27
C TYR A 170 6.23 -7.21 11.76
N VAL A 171 6.09 -6.02 12.34
CA VAL A 171 5.45 -5.81 13.64
C VAL A 171 3.99 -5.46 13.39
N ALA A 172 3.07 -6.28 13.88
CA ALA A 172 1.64 -5.98 13.84
C ALA A 172 1.36 -4.67 14.55
N LYS A 173 0.28 -3.98 14.20
CA LYS A 173 -0.17 -2.79 14.94
C LYS A 173 -0.39 -3.03 16.44
N GLY A 174 -0.56 -4.29 16.86
CA GLY A 174 -0.67 -4.68 18.27
C GLY A 174 0.67 -4.76 19.01
N GLY A 175 1.79 -4.85 18.29
CA GLY A 175 3.14 -5.11 18.80
C GLY A 175 3.62 -6.56 18.63
N ASP A 176 2.74 -7.47 18.21
CA ASP A 176 3.07 -8.88 17.99
C ASP A 176 3.74 -9.10 16.62
N ASP A 177 4.41 -10.24 16.44
CA ASP A 177 4.98 -10.63 15.15
C ASP A 177 3.88 -10.84 14.09
N TYR A 178 4.12 -10.35 12.88
CA TYR A 178 3.23 -10.51 11.73
C TYR A 178 4.03 -11.07 10.54
N CYS A 179 3.93 -12.38 10.33
CA CYS A 179 4.66 -13.07 9.27
C CYS A 179 3.74 -13.44 8.10
N LEU A 180 4.15 -13.12 6.88
CA LEU A 180 3.52 -13.53 5.63
C LEU A 180 4.45 -14.47 4.89
N THR A 181 4.18 -15.77 4.99
CA THR A 181 5.00 -16.78 4.32
C THR A 181 4.70 -16.86 2.82
N PHE A 182 5.73 -17.17 2.05
CA PHE A 182 5.68 -17.43 0.62
C PHE A 182 4.76 -18.61 0.29
N SER A 183 4.73 -19.64 1.15
CA SER A 183 3.84 -20.79 0.98
C SER A 183 2.97 -21.00 2.21
N TYR A 184 1.71 -21.36 1.99
CA TYR A 184 0.74 -21.61 3.06
C TYR A 184 -0.29 -22.65 2.65
N ALA A 185 -0.84 -23.35 3.64
CA ALA A 185 -2.02 -24.20 3.44
C ALA A 185 -3.26 -23.30 3.36
N CYS A 186 -4.11 -23.53 2.36
CA CYS A 186 -5.36 -22.78 2.17
C CYS A 186 -6.52 -23.35 3.00
#